data_AF-A0A1F9FSU0-F1
#
_entry.id   AF-A0A1F9FSU0-F1
#
_cell.length_a   1.000
_cell.length_b   1.000
_cell.length_c   1.000
_cell.angle_alpha   90.00
_cell.angle_beta   90.00
_cell.angle_gamma   90.00
#
_symmetry.space_group_name_H-M   'P 1'
#
loop_
_entity.id
_entity.type
_entity.pdbx_description
1 polymer ?
#
loop_
_entity_poly.entity_id
_entity_poly.type
_entity_poly.pdbx_seq_one_letter_code
_entity_poly.pdbx_strand_id
1 'polypeptide(L)'
;MFKRFGRPRAPQKTHGKPLYQEVHVRKGISLFVFAACCFFASGLHAAGQTGTVEMKVKRVMLDPSTKTPVVVLENTKDKKLVPIWIGDHEAMSIAMELEKVATPRPLPYDLIRNILQGLGTTLSRITITDLRNSTYFAVITLKLGDQEFQIDSRPSDAIALAVKMKAPIYASSQVLAKAKDLPATEKPAQEFRKMLGIHLQELTPELASLLDLQPRKGILVADVDLGSAASEAGVQRGDVILRVNERTIQKAADLESLVQGAKRPGQLRMEVLRKGKTATVVVNLPS
;
A
#
# COMPACT_ATOMS: atom_id res chain seq x y z
N MET A 1 -43.80 -31.35 23.60
CA MET A 1 -44.40 -30.12 24.17
C MET A 1 -43.53 -28.93 23.77
N PHE A 2 -43.72 -28.38 22.55
CA PHE A 2 -42.89 -27.28 22.03
C PHE A 2 -43.67 -25.95 22.16
N LYS A 3 -43.13 -25.01 22.95
CA LYS A 3 -43.68 -23.66 23.14
C LYS A 3 -43.49 -22.83 21.86
N ARG A 4 -44.59 -22.21 21.40
CA ARG A 4 -44.62 -21.22 20.31
C ARG A 4 -43.80 -19.98 20.70
N PHE A 5 -42.74 -19.69 19.96
CA PHE A 5 -42.07 -18.39 20.01
C PHE A 5 -42.91 -17.35 19.25
N GLY A 6 -43.13 -16.20 19.88
CA GLY A 6 -43.94 -15.09 19.38
C GLY A 6 -43.36 -14.45 18.12
N ARG A 7 -44.24 -13.90 17.28
CA ARG A 7 -43.89 -13.17 16.05
C ARG A 7 -43.02 -11.93 16.38
N PRO A 8 -41.94 -11.66 15.62
CA PRO A 8 -41.18 -10.42 15.79
C PRO A 8 -42.00 -9.20 15.33
N ARG A 9 -41.93 -8.10 16.09
CA ARG A 9 -42.50 -6.79 15.73
C ARG A 9 -41.79 -6.23 14.50
N ALA A 10 -42.56 -5.60 13.60
CA ALA A 10 -42.03 -4.88 12.45
C ALA A 10 -41.14 -3.69 12.89
N PRO A 11 -40.04 -3.39 12.18
CA PRO A 11 -39.18 -2.27 12.51
C PRO A 11 -39.84 -0.93 12.14
N GLN A 12 -39.69 0.06 13.03
CA GLN A 12 -40.08 1.46 12.81
C GLN A 12 -39.29 2.06 11.64
N LYS A 13 -39.99 2.80 10.76
CA LYS A 13 -39.39 3.56 9.66
C LYS A 13 -38.61 4.75 10.21
N THR A 14 -37.28 4.71 10.12
CA THR A 14 -36.41 5.88 10.34
C THR A 14 -36.27 6.66 9.02
N HIS A 15 -36.67 7.94 9.02
CA HIS A 15 -36.38 8.87 7.93
C HIS A 15 -34.89 9.25 7.97
N GLY A 16 -34.08 8.52 7.20
CA GLY A 16 -32.71 8.92 6.84
C GLY A 16 -32.54 8.79 5.34
N LYS A 17 -32.05 9.84 4.67
CA LYS A 17 -31.71 9.77 3.24
C LYS A 17 -30.62 8.69 3.04
N PRO A 18 -30.68 7.86 1.99
CA PRO A 18 -29.72 6.80 1.79
C PRO A 18 -28.32 7.37 1.52
N LEU A 19 -27.30 6.80 2.19
CA LEU A 19 -25.88 7.16 2.02
C LEU A 19 -25.25 6.54 0.75
N TYR A 20 -26.03 5.81 -0.03
CA TYR A 20 -25.60 5.12 -1.24
C TYR A 20 -26.48 5.55 -2.42
N GLN A 21 -25.84 5.86 -3.54
CA GLN A 21 -26.51 6.12 -4.80
C GLN A 21 -26.94 4.78 -5.40
N GLU A 22 -28.24 4.61 -5.69
CA GLU A 22 -28.76 3.38 -6.29
C GLU A 22 -28.05 3.06 -7.60
N VAL A 23 -27.58 1.82 -7.71
CA VAL A 23 -27.05 1.26 -8.97
C VAL A 23 -28.18 1.21 -9.99
N HIS A 24 -28.23 2.23 -10.84
CA HIS A 24 -29.18 2.28 -11.95
C HIS A 24 -28.74 1.28 -13.04
N VAL A 25 -29.27 0.06 -12.96
CA VAL A 25 -29.25 -0.86 -14.10
C VAL A 25 -30.27 -0.35 -15.11
N ARG A 26 -29.83 0.37 -16.13
CA ARG A 26 -30.70 0.71 -17.28
C ARG A 26 -31.08 -0.57 -18.02
N LYS A 27 -32.25 -1.14 -17.71
CA LYS A 27 -32.92 -2.12 -18.55
C LYS A 27 -33.84 -1.39 -19.52
N GLY A 28 -33.59 -1.57 -20.82
CA GLY A 28 -34.46 -1.04 -21.86
C GLY A 28 -35.81 -1.75 -21.86
N ILE A 29 -36.88 -0.96 -21.73
CA ILE A 29 -38.20 -1.27 -22.29
C ILE A 29 -38.69 0.02 -22.95
N SER A 30 -39.01 -0.09 -24.24
CA SER A 30 -39.49 0.96 -25.12
C SER A 30 -40.89 1.41 -24.71
N LEU A 31 -41.09 2.71 -24.44
CA LEU A 31 -42.36 3.38 -24.72
C LEU A 31 -42.12 4.88 -24.96
N PHE A 32 -42.39 5.29 -26.19
CA PHE A 32 -42.37 6.66 -26.71
C PHE A 32 -43.53 7.47 -26.10
N VAL A 33 -43.25 8.60 -25.45
CA VAL A 33 -44.04 9.84 -25.55
C VAL A 33 -43.08 11.04 -25.45
N PHE A 34 -43.35 12.02 -26.31
CA PHE A 34 -42.54 13.11 -26.81
C PHE A 34 -42.13 14.23 -25.82
N ALA A 35 -40.89 14.71 -26.05
CA ALA A 35 -40.43 16.10 -26.14
C ALA A 35 -40.60 17.06 -24.94
N ALA A 36 -39.46 17.50 -24.37
CA ALA A 36 -38.77 18.72 -24.83
C ALA A 36 -37.64 19.12 -23.87
N CYS A 37 -36.39 18.76 -24.19
CA CYS A 37 -35.29 19.72 -24.18
C CYS A 37 -34.13 19.18 -25.03
N CYS A 38 -33.97 19.84 -26.17
CA CYS A 38 -32.96 19.72 -27.22
C CYS A 38 -31.55 19.37 -26.69
N PHE A 39 -30.97 18.28 -27.21
CA PHE A 39 -29.92 18.30 -28.25
C PHE A 39 -28.56 18.82 -27.75
N PHE A 40 -27.72 17.90 -27.30
CA PHE A 40 -26.39 17.77 -27.88
C PHE A 40 -26.15 16.29 -28.19
N ALA A 41 -26.00 16.04 -29.49
CA ALA A 41 -25.90 14.73 -30.09
C ALA A 41 -24.49 14.15 -29.91
N SER A 42 -24.44 12.82 -29.86
CA SER A 42 -23.41 11.98 -30.49
C SER A 42 -21.96 12.49 -30.44
N GLY A 43 -21.21 12.00 -29.46
CA GLY A 43 -19.76 12.14 -29.46
C GLY A 43 -19.12 11.92 -28.10
N LEU A 44 -19.21 10.71 -27.54
CA LEU A 44 -18.26 10.27 -26.51
C LEU A 44 -17.70 8.89 -26.88
N HIS A 45 -17.22 8.78 -28.12
CA HIS A 45 -16.16 7.85 -28.46
C HIS A 45 -14.84 8.54 -28.06
N ALA A 46 -14.03 7.87 -27.24
CA ALA A 46 -12.65 8.25 -26.93
C ALA A 46 -12.41 9.69 -26.41
N ALA A 47 -12.95 10.03 -25.24
CA ALA A 47 -12.35 11.08 -24.43
C ALA A 47 -11.08 10.51 -23.79
N GLY A 48 -9.93 10.84 -24.36
CA GLY A 48 -8.62 10.48 -23.84
C GLY A 48 -8.50 10.78 -22.34
N GLN A 49 -8.02 9.80 -21.59
CA GLN A 49 -7.64 9.92 -20.18
C GLN A 49 -6.52 10.95 -20.04
N THR A 50 -6.89 12.23 -19.98
CA THR A 50 -5.98 13.31 -19.63
C THR A 50 -5.95 13.38 -18.10
N GLY A 51 -4.94 12.75 -17.51
CA GLY A 51 -4.68 12.85 -16.07
C GLY A 51 -4.80 11.56 -15.26
N THR A 52 -4.68 10.38 -15.86
CA THR A 52 -4.43 9.13 -15.12
C THR A 52 -3.05 8.57 -15.46
N VAL A 53 -2.49 7.82 -14.52
CA VAL A 53 -1.19 7.19 -14.65
C VAL A 53 -1.32 5.73 -14.27
N GLU A 54 -0.68 4.86 -15.05
CA GLU A 54 -0.66 3.43 -14.79
C GLU A 54 0.22 3.12 -13.57
N MET A 55 -0.29 2.24 -12.72
CA MET A 55 0.34 1.82 -11.47
C MET A 55 0.56 0.31 -11.49
N LYS A 56 1.59 -0.16 -10.81
CA LYS A 56 1.83 -1.59 -10.56
C LYS A 56 1.89 -1.86 -9.07
N VAL A 57 1.30 -2.96 -8.62
CA VAL A 57 1.51 -3.43 -7.25
C VAL A 57 2.96 -3.90 -7.13
N LYS A 58 3.76 -3.18 -6.36
CA LYS A 58 5.17 -3.50 -6.13
C LYS A 58 5.34 -4.60 -5.09
N ARG A 59 4.61 -4.47 -3.98
CA ARG A 59 4.61 -5.39 -2.84
C ARG A 59 3.47 -5.07 -1.87
N VAL A 60 3.22 -6.01 -0.96
CA VAL A 60 2.45 -5.81 0.27
C VAL A 60 3.42 -5.94 1.44
N MET A 61 3.33 -5.04 2.41
CA MET A 61 4.20 -5.03 3.59
C MET A 61 3.40 -4.61 4.84
N LEU A 62 4.00 -4.76 6.02
CA LEU A 62 3.43 -4.23 7.26
C LEU A 62 4.10 -2.90 7.58
N ASP A 63 3.30 -1.90 7.96
CA ASP A 63 3.81 -0.68 8.57
C ASP A 63 4.58 -1.05 9.86
N PRO A 64 5.86 -0.68 10.01
CA PRO A 64 6.65 -1.09 11.16
C PRO A 64 6.10 -0.53 12.48
N SER A 65 5.43 0.62 12.43
CA SER A 65 4.92 1.35 13.59
C SER A 65 3.56 0.83 14.02
N THR A 66 2.63 0.72 13.07
CA THR A 66 1.23 0.36 13.38
C THR A 66 0.93 -1.12 13.19
N LYS A 67 1.85 -1.87 12.56
CA LYS A 67 1.65 -3.26 12.09
C LYS A 67 0.48 -3.42 11.12
N THR A 68 -0.04 -2.33 10.59
CA THR A 68 -1.13 -2.34 9.62
C THR A 68 -0.59 -2.71 8.24
N PRO A 69 -1.27 -3.56 7.46
CA PRO A 69 -0.87 -3.83 6.09
C PRO A 69 -0.93 -2.61 5.19
N VAL A 70 0.07 -2.51 4.32
CA VAL A 70 0.22 -1.46 3.32
C VAL A 70 0.49 -2.12 1.97
N VAL A 71 -0.34 -1.81 0.98
CA VAL A 71 -0.02 -2.10 -0.42
C VAL A 71 0.77 -0.95 -1.00
N VAL A 72 1.90 -1.25 -1.63
CA VAL A 72 2.76 -0.25 -2.27
C VAL A 72 2.56 -0.31 -3.77
N LEU A 73 2.07 0.78 -4.34
CA LEU A 73 1.93 0.97 -5.78
C LEU A 73 3.14 1.71 -6.34
N GLU A 74 3.67 1.27 -7.47
CA GLU A 74 4.74 1.94 -8.22
C GLU A 74 4.15 2.58 -9.48
N ASN A 75 4.35 3.87 -9.66
CA ASN A 75 4.06 4.56 -10.91
C ASN A 75 4.98 4.02 -12.02
N THR A 76 4.41 3.57 -13.13
CA THR A 76 5.18 2.92 -14.20
C THR A 76 6.14 3.87 -14.92
N LYS A 77 5.86 5.19 -14.92
CA LYS A 77 6.63 6.22 -15.62
C LYS A 77 7.83 6.73 -14.82
N ASP A 78 7.61 7.20 -13.60
CA ASP A 78 8.62 7.89 -12.78
C ASP A 78 9.12 7.09 -11.57
N LYS A 79 8.62 5.85 -11.40
CA LYS A 79 8.97 4.94 -10.29
C LYS A 79 8.60 5.45 -8.89
N LYS A 80 7.78 6.50 -8.80
CA LYS A 80 7.24 7.01 -7.54
C LYS A 80 6.42 5.92 -6.82
N LEU A 81 6.62 5.80 -5.51
CA LEU A 81 5.93 4.82 -4.66
C LEU A 81 4.78 5.47 -3.89
N VAL A 82 3.61 4.83 -3.95
CA VAL A 82 2.38 5.28 -3.30
C VAL A 82 1.90 4.20 -2.31
N PRO A 83 2.01 4.43 -0.99
CA PRO A 83 1.42 3.57 0.02
C PRO A 83 -0.10 3.76 0.11
N ILE A 84 -0.81 2.65 0.23
CA ILE A 84 -2.22 2.64 0.63
C ILE A 84 -2.36 1.63 1.76
N TRP A 85 -2.79 2.09 2.93
CA TRP A 85 -3.12 1.22 4.06
C TRP A 85 -4.41 0.47 3.75
N ILE A 86 -4.37 -0.85 3.95
CA ILE A 86 -5.47 -1.77 3.62
C ILE A 86 -5.70 -2.73 4.78
N GLY A 87 -6.85 -3.42 4.77
CA GLY A 87 -7.16 -4.43 5.77
C GLY A 87 -6.39 -5.74 5.55
N ASP A 88 -6.35 -6.56 6.60
CA ASP A 88 -5.62 -7.84 6.61
C ASP A 88 -6.13 -8.81 5.53
N HIS A 89 -7.44 -8.84 5.29
CA HIS A 89 -8.03 -9.74 4.31
C HIS A 89 -7.66 -9.37 2.87
N GLU A 90 -7.65 -8.07 2.56
CA GLU A 90 -7.25 -7.59 1.24
C GLU A 90 -5.75 -7.77 1.03
N ALA A 91 -4.95 -7.47 2.06
CA ALA A 91 -3.51 -7.67 2.04
C ALA A 91 -3.13 -9.14 1.81
N MET A 92 -3.77 -10.06 2.54
CA MET A 92 -3.58 -11.50 2.36
C MET A 92 -3.90 -11.90 0.92
N SER A 93 -5.04 -11.48 0.38
CA SER A 93 -5.46 -11.88 -0.97
C SER A 93 -4.49 -11.38 -2.06
N ILE A 94 -4.02 -10.14 -1.93
CA ILE A 94 -3.03 -9.57 -2.86
C ILE A 94 -1.69 -10.31 -2.71
N ALA A 95 -1.21 -10.50 -1.48
CA ALA A 95 0.07 -11.14 -1.22
C ALA A 95 0.13 -12.57 -1.77
N MET A 96 -0.93 -13.37 -1.57
CA MET A 96 -0.99 -14.74 -2.10
C MET A 96 -0.91 -14.77 -3.63
N GLU A 97 -1.55 -13.82 -4.31
CA GLU A 97 -1.49 -13.74 -5.78
C GLU A 97 -0.09 -13.31 -6.27
N LEU A 98 0.55 -12.36 -5.59
CA LEU A 98 1.92 -11.93 -5.91
C LEU A 98 2.93 -13.08 -5.74
N GLU A 99 2.81 -13.84 -4.66
CA GLU A 99 3.64 -15.01 -4.34
C GLU A 99 3.21 -16.27 -5.09
N LYS A 100 2.12 -16.21 -5.88
CA LYS A 100 1.54 -17.33 -6.63
C LYS A 100 1.21 -18.55 -5.74
N VAL A 101 0.76 -18.31 -4.53
CA VAL A 101 0.38 -19.34 -3.56
C VAL A 101 -1.06 -19.78 -3.83
N ALA A 102 -1.25 -21.07 -4.14
CA ALA A 102 -2.57 -21.65 -4.35
C ALA A 102 -3.28 -21.91 -3.02
N THR A 103 -4.59 -21.68 -2.97
CA THR A 103 -5.45 -22.02 -1.83
C THR A 103 -6.26 -23.29 -2.11
N PRO A 104 -6.57 -24.09 -1.07
CA PRO A 104 -7.42 -25.28 -1.21
C PRO A 104 -8.87 -24.95 -1.57
N ARG A 105 -9.32 -23.73 -1.25
CA ARG A 105 -10.65 -23.20 -1.57
C ARG A 105 -10.53 -21.77 -2.08
N PRO A 106 -11.42 -21.33 -3.00
CA PRO A 106 -11.46 -19.95 -3.45
C PRO A 106 -11.63 -18.97 -2.27
N LEU A 107 -10.80 -17.94 -2.21
CA LEU A 107 -10.99 -16.81 -1.30
C LEU A 107 -12.05 -15.84 -1.85
N PRO A 108 -12.48 -14.81 -1.10
CA PRO A 108 -13.53 -13.89 -1.55
C PRO A 108 -13.29 -13.28 -2.94
N TYR A 109 -12.07 -12.83 -3.23
CA TYR A 109 -11.76 -12.25 -4.54
C TYR A 109 -11.62 -13.30 -5.66
N ASP A 110 -11.30 -14.56 -5.33
CA ASP A 110 -11.38 -15.67 -6.29
C ASP A 110 -12.84 -15.98 -6.63
N LEU A 111 -13.71 -15.99 -5.62
CA LEU A 111 -15.15 -16.16 -5.81
C LEU A 111 -15.72 -15.06 -6.71
N ILE A 112 -15.38 -13.78 -6.44
CA ILE A 112 -15.83 -12.64 -7.26
C ILE A 112 -15.34 -12.81 -8.71
N ARG A 113 -14.05 -13.12 -8.91
CA ARG A 113 -13.49 -13.39 -10.24
C ARG A 113 -14.26 -14.50 -10.95
N ASN A 114 -14.51 -15.62 -10.27
CA ASN A 114 -15.21 -16.78 -10.85
C ASN A 114 -16.65 -16.42 -11.24
N ILE A 115 -17.34 -15.62 -10.42
CA ILE A 115 -18.68 -15.11 -10.73
C ILE A 115 -18.63 -14.22 -11.99
N LEU A 116 -17.71 -13.25 -12.05
CA LEU A 116 -17.57 -12.36 -13.21
C LEU A 116 -17.25 -13.13 -14.49
N GLN A 117 -16.34 -14.11 -14.41
CA GLN A 117 -16.01 -14.99 -15.54
C GLN A 117 -17.19 -15.85 -15.98
N GLY A 118 -17.95 -16.42 -15.04
CA GLY A 118 -19.16 -17.19 -15.34
C GLY A 118 -20.25 -16.35 -16.01
N LEU A 119 -20.28 -15.04 -15.73
CA LEU A 119 -21.16 -14.06 -16.38
C LEU A 119 -20.60 -13.51 -17.70
N GLY A 120 -19.46 -14.00 -18.19
CA GLY A 120 -18.83 -13.52 -19.42
C GLY A 120 -18.30 -12.08 -19.33
N THR A 121 -18.05 -11.60 -18.11
CA THR A 121 -17.60 -10.24 -17.84
C THR A 121 -16.07 -10.17 -17.70
N THR A 122 -15.48 -9.12 -18.24
CA THR A 122 -14.04 -8.83 -18.09
C THR A 122 -13.82 -7.60 -17.21
N LEU A 123 -12.78 -7.62 -16.39
CA LEU A 123 -12.33 -6.44 -15.68
C LEU A 123 -11.40 -5.65 -16.59
N SER A 124 -11.90 -4.55 -17.16
CA SER A 124 -11.13 -3.74 -18.12
C SER A 124 -10.03 -2.93 -17.46
N ARG A 125 -10.34 -2.32 -16.31
CA ARG A 125 -9.39 -1.55 -15.50
C ARG A 125 -9.96 -1.26 -14.12
N ILE A 126 -9.10 -0.88 -13.20
CA ILE A 126 -9.51 -0.11 -12.01
C ILE A 126 -8.86 1.26 -12.03
N THR A 127 -9.48 2.25 -11.41
CA THR A 127 -8.94 3.60 -11.31
C THR A 127 -9.12 4.12 -9.90
N ILE A 128 -8.03 4.50 -9.24
CA ILE A 128 -8.04 5.23 -7.98
C ILE A 128 -8.31 6.70 -8.34
N THR A 129 -9.52 7.15 -8.05
CA THR A 129 -10.08 8.37 -8.62
C THR A 129 -9.77 9.60 -7.76
N ASP A 130 -9.88 9.49 -6.45
CA ASP A 130 -9.77 10.63 -5.54
C ASP A 130 -9.17 10.25 -4.17
N LEU A 131 -8.66 11.26 -3.48
CA LEU A 131 -8.17 11.23 -2.10
C LEU A 131 -8.72 12.45 -1.36
N ARG A 132 -9.59 12.19 -0.37
CA ARG A 132 -10.24 13.21 0.47
C ARG A 132 -10.18 12.79 1.93
N ASN A 133 -9.76 13.68 2.82
CA ASN A 133 -9.65 13.40 4.25
C ASN A 133 -8.91 12.09 4.54
N SER A 134 -7.79 11.85 3.84
CA SER A 134 -7.00 10.61 3.92
C SER A 134 -7.73 9.32 3.49
N THR A 135 -8.91 9.44 2.90
CA THR A 135 -9.70 8.33 2.36
C THR A 135 -9.56 8.29 0.84
N TYR A 136 -9.03 7.19 0.33
CA TYR A 136 -8.91 6.94 -1.10
C TYR A 136 -10.21 6.34 -1.66
N PHE A 137 -10.56 6.72 -2.89
CA PHE A 137 -11.72 6.23 -3.64
C PHE A 137 -11.25 5.53 -4.92
N ALA A 138 -11.96 4.48 -5.34
CA ALA A 138 -11.66 3.78 -6.57
C ALA A 138 -12.93 3.39 -7.33
N VAL A 139 -12.77 3.21 -8.64
CA VAL A 139 -13.82 2.71 -9.53
C VAL A 139 -13.29 1.48 -10.26
N ILE A 140 -14.10 0.42 -10.24
CA ILE A 140 -13.90 -0.79 -11.03
C ILE A 140 -14.65 -0.60 -12.35
N THR A 141 -13.97 -0.76 -13.50
CA THR A 141 -14.61 -0.73 -14.82
C THR A 141 -14.68 -2.15 -15.38
N LEU A 142 -15.90 -2.68 -15.48
CA LEU A 142 -16.20 -3.98 -16.06
C LEU A 142 -16.71 -3.83 -17.50
N LYS A 143 -16.47 -4.83 -18.33
CA LYS A 143 -17.01 -4.92 -19.69
C LYS A 143 -17.74 -6.24 -19.89
N LEU A 144 -18.98 -6.16 -20.36
CA LEU A 144 -19.84 -7.29 -20.74
C LEU A 144 -20.35 -7.03 -22.17
N GLY A 145 -19.84 -7.81 -23.13
CA GLY A 145 -20.03 -7.48 -24.55
C GLY A 145 -19.46 -6.10 -24.87
N ASP A 146 -20.28 -5.22 -25.46
CA ASP A 146 -19.90 -3.83 -25.77
C ASP A 146 -20.26 -2.82 -24.67
N GLN A 147 -20.86 -3.27 -23.58
CA GLN A 147 -21.27 -2.40 -22.48
C GLN A 147 -20.18 -2.32 -21.41
N GLU A 148 -19.83 -1.08 -21.02
CA GLU A 148 -18.99 -0.80 -19.85
C GLU A 148 -19.85 -0.44 -18.64
N PHE A 149 -19.49 -0.99 -17.48
CA PHE A 149 -20.10 -0.71 -16.18
C PHE A 149 -19.04 -0.18 -15.24
N GLN A 150 -19.36 0.90 -14.53
CA GLN A 150 -18.52 1.45 -13.47
C GLN A 150 -19.13 1.13 -12.11
N ILE A 151 -18.32 0.57 -11.22
CA ILE A 151 -18.71 0.19 -9.88
C ILE A 151 -17.83 0.94 -8.89
N ASP A 152 -18.45 1.73 -8.03
CA ASP A 152 -17.76 2.37 -6.91
C ASP A 152 -17.18 1.32 -5.97
N SER A 153 -15.94 1.52 -5.55
CA SER A 153 -15.20 0.53 -4.77
C SER A 153 -14.14 1.17 -3.88
N ARG A 154 -13.79 0.48 -2.80
CA ARG A 154 -12.60 0.84 -2.04
C ARG A 154 -11.36 0.43 -2.85
N PRO A 155 -10.26 1.19 -2.80
CA PRO A 155 -9.04 0.81 -3.52
C PRO A 155 -8.52 -0.58 -3.15
N SER A 156 -8.62 -0.99 -1.89
CA SER A 156 -8.19 -2.33 -1.43
C SER A 156 -8.88 -3.45 -2.20
N ASP A 157 -10.22 -3.39 -2.30
CA ASP A 157 -11.03 -4.36 -3.03
C ASP A 157 -10.74 -4.33 -4.54
N ALA A 158 -10.65 -3.12 -5.10
CA ALA A 158 -10.38 -2.93 -6.53
C ALA A 158 -9.01 -3.47 -6.92
N ILE A 159 -7.97 -3.20 -6.11
CA ILE A 159 -6.61 -3.70 -6.34
C ILE A 159 -6.56 -5.23 -6.20
N ALA A 160 -7.17 -5.80 -5.15
CA ALA A 160 -7.20 -7.24 -4.95
C ALA A 160 -7.83 -7.97 -6.14
N LEU A 161 -8.95 -7.46 -6.66
CA LEU A 161 -9.60 -8.02 -7.85
C LEU A 161 -8.76 -7.81 -9.12
N ALA A 162 -8.16 -6.62 -9.30
CA ALA A 162 -7.32 -6.31 -10.46
C ALA A 162 -6.11 -7.23 -10.56
N VAL A 163 -5.44 -7.51 -9.43
CA VAL A 163 -4.28 -8.41 -9.39
C VAL A 163 -4.66 -9.83 -9.78
N LYS A 164 -5.80 -10.36 -9.28
CA LYS A 164 -6.30 -11.70 -9.64
C LYS A 164 -6.80 -11.84 -11.07
N MET A 165 -7.38 -10.77 -11.63
CA MET A 165 -7.87 -10.75 -13.01
C MET A 165 -6.83 -10.25 -14.00
N LYS A 166 -5.61 -9.90 -13.53
CA LYS A 166 -4.52 -9.32 -14.33
C LYS A 166 -4.96 -8.06 -15.09
N ALA A 167 -5.83 -7.27 -14.47
CA ALA A 167 -6.34 -6.04 -15.06
C ALA A 167 -5.42 -4.85 -14.74
N PRO A 168 -5.34 -3.85 -15.64
CA PRO A 168 -4.53 -2.67 -15.40
C PRO A 168 -5.09 -1.79 -14.26
N ILE A 169 -4.18 -1.23 -13.49
CA ILE A 169 -4.45 -0.36 -12.33
C ILE A 169 -4.03 1.05 -12.72
N TYR A 170 -4.92 2.02 -12.56
CA TYR A 170 -4.64 3.43 -12.79
C TYR A 170 -4.86 4.25 -11.52
N ALA A 171 -4.16 5.38 -11.40
CA ALA A 171 -4.44 6.40 -10.40
C ALA A 171 -4.54 7.77 -11.09
N SER A 172 -5.45 8.63 -10.61
CA SER A 172 -5.53 10.00 -11.11
C SER A 172 -4.31 10.82 -10.68
N SER A 173 -3.88 11.76 -11.52
CA SER A 173 -2.77 12.67 -11.22
C SER A 173 -3.01 13.47 -9.93
N GLN A 174 -4.26 13.78 -9.61
CA GLN A 174 -4.64 14.45 -8.37
C GLN A 174 -4.40 13.57 -7.14
N VAL A 175 -4.71 12.28 -7.22
CA VAL A 175 -4.37 11.31 -6.17
C VAL A 175 -2.86 11.24 -5.98
N LEU A 176 -2.09 11.15 -7.07
CA LEU A 176 -0.64 11.07 -7.01
C LEU A 176 0.03 12.34 -6.45
N ALA A 177 -0.60 13.50 -6.63
CA ALA A 177 -0.13 14.77 -6.07
C ALA A 177 -0.43 14.90 -4.56
N LYS A 178 -1.53 14.31 -4.09
CA LYS A 178 -1.96 14.36 -2.67
C LYS A 178 -1.44 13.20 -1.83
N ALA A 179 -1.10 12.08 -2.47
CA ALA A 179 -0.63 10.88 -1.77
C ALA A 179 0.66 11.18 -1.02
N LYS A 180 0.78 10.61 0.19
CA LYS A 180 2.05 10.64 0.93
C LYS A 180 3.04 9.77 0.17
N ASP A 181 4.21 10.30 -0.13
CA ASP A 181 5.26 9.51 -0.75
C ASP A 181 5.82 8.54 0.29
N LEU A 182 5.92 7.26 -0.08
CA LEU A 182 6.93 6.43 0.57
C LEU A 182 8.26 6.95 0.06
N PRO A 183 9.13 7.51 0.91
CA PRO A 183 10.47 7.82 0.45
C PRO A 183 11.05 6.52 -0.12
N ALA A 184 11.72 6.61 -1.28
CA ALA A 184 12.36 5.45 -1.93
C ALA A 184 13.48 4.80 -1.08
N THR A 185 13.61 5.23 0.18
CA THR A 185 14.61 4.93 1.20
C THR A 185 14.59 3.50 1.74
N GLU A 186 13.70 2.64 1.27
CA GLU A 186 13.75 1.23 1.68
C GLU A 186 14.89 0.43 1.04
N LYS A 187 15.37 0.79 -0.16
CA LYS A 187 16.51 0.06 -0.77
C LYS A 187 17.79 0.18 0.08
N PRO A 188 18.24 1.38 0.47
CA PRO A 188 19.46 1.51 1.27
C PRO A 188 19.35 0.84 2.63
N ALA A 189 18.22 1.00 3.34
CA ALA A 189 18.02 0.39 4.65
C ALA A 189 17.97 -1.15 4.56
N GLN A 190 17.35 -1.71 3.52
CA GLN A 190 17.32 -3.15 3.28
C GLN A 190 18.68 -3.72 2.89
N GLU A 191 19.46 -3.02 2.06
CA GLU A 191 20.81 -3.46 1.70
C GLU A 191 21.76 -3.34 2.87
N PHE A 192 21.62 -2.29 3.69
CA PHE A 192 22.37 -2.13 4.93
C PHE A 192 22.04 -3.24 5.94
N ARG A 193 20.76 -3.64 6.03
CA ARG A 193 20.35 -4.83 6.79
C ARG A 193 21.00 -6.09 6.23
N LYS A 194 20.95 -6.34 4.92
CA LYS A 194 21.58 -7.53 4.32
C LYS A 194 23.09 -7.57 4.56
N MET A 195 23.72 -6.40 4.60
CA MET A 195 25.16 -6.26 4.81
C MET A 195 25.56 -6.52 6.26
N LEU A 196 24.79 -6.02 7.24
CA LEU A 196 25.20 -5.99 8.65
C LEU A 196 24.31 -6.80 9.59
N GLY A 197 23.10 -7.16 9.19
CA GLY A 197 22.06 -7.78 10.03
C GLY A 197 21.36 -6.80 10.97
N ILE A 198 21.26 -5.52 10.62
CA ILE A 198 20.65 -4.48 11.46
C ILE A 198 19.28 -4.09 10.91
N HIS A 199 18.25 -4.09 11.77
CA HIS A 199 16.95 -3.53 11.45
C HIS A 199 16.89 -2.08 11.89
N LEU A 200 16.58 -1.20 10.94
CA LEU A 200 16.67 0.24 11.12
C LEU A 200 15.27 0.88 11.14
N GLN A 201 15.11 1.86 12.02
CA GLN A 201 13.93 2.72 12.07
C GLN A 201 14.38 4.18 12.14
N GLU A 202 13.78 5.05 11.33
CA GLU A 202 14.07 6.48 11.42
C GLU A 202 13.59 7.03 12.77
N LEU A 203 14.42 7.88 13.39
CA LEU A 203 14.09 8.46 14.68
C LEU A 203 13.13 9.65 14.48
N THR A 204 11.85 9.46 14.83
CA THR A 204 10.88 10.56 14.85
C THR A 204 11.05 11.41 16.12
N PRO A 205 10.63 12.70 16.12
CA PRO A 205 10.70 13.55 17.31
C PRO A 205 9.98 12.95 18.53
N GLU A 206 8.87 12.26 18.31
CA GLU A 206 8.09 11.58 19.35
C GLU A 206 8.88 10.40 19.93
N LEU A 207 9.52 9.60 19.08
CA LEU A 207 10.32 8.46 19.49
C LEU A 207 11.61 8.89 20.21
N ALA A 208 12.25 9.97 19.76
CA ALA A 208 13.40 10.57 20.45
C ALA A 208 13.02 10.98 21.88
N SER A 209 11.87 11.64 22.03
CA SER A 209 11.36 12.09 23.34
C SER A 209 11.06 10.92 24.27
N LEU A 210 10.48 9.82 23.76
CA LEU A 210 10.20 8.62 24.54
C LEU A 210 11.46 7.89 25.03
N LEU A 211 12.59 8.08 24.35
CA LEU A 211 13.87 7.43 24.66
C LEU A 211 14.81 8.35 25.45
N ASP A 212 14.31 9.48 25.96
CA ASP A 212 15.08 10.55 26.62
C ASP A 212 16.27 11.03 25.77
N LEU A 213 16.12 10.94 24.46
CA LEU A 213 17.11 11.43 23.52
C LEU A 213 16.78 12.89 23.25
N GLN A 214 17.75 13.77 23.55
CA GLN A 214 17.77 15.12 22.99
C GLN A 214 17.44 15.03 21.49
N PRO A 215 16.64 15.96 20.91
CA PRO A 215 16.26 15.91 19.50
C PRO A 215 17.51 15.91 18.61
N ARG A 216 18.00 14.71 18.32
CA ARG A 216 19.23 14.42 17.60
C ARG A 216 18.83 13.61 16.39
N LYS A 217 19.33 14.00 15.23
CA LYS A 217 19.10 13.28 14.00
C LYS A 217 19.95 12.00 14.02
N GLY A 218 19.33 10.87 13.68
CA GLY A 218 19.94 9.55 13.77
C GLY A 218 18.96 8.47 13.34
N ILE A 219 19.45 7.24 13.19
CA ILE A 219 18.62 6.08 12.87
C ILE A 219 18.68 5.10 14.04
N LEU A 220 17.52 4.72 14.56
CA LEU A 220 17.38 3.76 15.65
C LEU A 220 17.61 2.33 15.14
N VAL A 221 18.38 1.56 15.90
CA VAL A 221 18.48 0.11 15.76
C VAL A 221 17.27 -0.53 16.43
N ALA A 222 16.29 -0.91 15.61
CA ALA A 222 15.07 -1.56 16.07
C ALA A 222 15.34 -3.01 16.50
N ASP A 223 16.25 -3.69 15.82
CA ASP A 223 16.65 -5.07 16.14
C ASP A 223 18.00 -5.45 15.48
N VAL A 224 18.61 -6.54 15.93
CA VAL A 224 19.86 -7.09 15.37
C VAL A 224 19.72 -8.60 15.16
N ASP A 225 19.96 -9.05 13.92
CA ASP A 225 19.89 -10.46 13.55
C ASP A 225 21.00 -11.26 14.28
N LEU A 226 20.65 -12.38 14.92
CA LEU A 226 21.59 -13.21 15.67
C LEU A 226 22.66 -13.82 14.73
N GLY A 227 23.94 -13.75 15.14
CA GLY A 227 25.06 -14.25 14.33
C GLY A 227 25.41 -13.38 13.11
N SER A 228 24.85 -12.17 13.04
CA SER A 228 25.24 -11.18 12.03
C SER A 228 26.53 -10.45 12.39
N ALA A 229 27.15 -9.80 11.40
CA ALA A 229 28.32 -8.96 11.60
C ALA A 229 28.11 -7.89 12.69
N ALA A 230 26.93 -7.27 12.73
CA ALA A 230 26.58 -6.29 13.75
C ALA A 230 26.43 -6.90 15.14
N SER A 231 25.83 -8.11 15.23
CA SER A 231 25.73 -8.84 16.50
C SER A 231 27.11 -9.18 17.05
N GLU A 232 28.02 -9.66 16.21
CA GLU A 232 29.40 -9.99 16.60
C GLU A 232 30.20 -8.76 17.04
N ALA A 233 29.96 -7.63 16.38
CA ALA A 233 30.55 -6.34 16.72
C ALA A 233 29.96 -5.72 18.01
N GLY A 234 28.88 -6.28 18.56
CA GLY A 234 28.25 -5.80 19.78
C GLY A 234 27.30 -4.62 19.58
N VAL A 235 26.75 -4.44 18.38
CA VAL A 235 25.59 -3.55 18.13
C VAL A 235 24.38 -4.11 18.88
N GLN A 236 23.59 -3.24 19.51
CA GLN A 236 22.45 -3.63 20.33
C GLN A 236 21.17 -2.95 19.87
N ARG A 237 20.04 -3.63 20.09
CA ARG A 237 18.72 -3.01 19.97
C ARG A 237 18.64 -1.80 20.91
N GLY A 238 18.10 -0.70 20.39
CA GLY A 238 18.01 0.57 21.10
C GLY A 238 19.22 1.50 20.91
N ASP A 239 20.28 1.04 20.24
CA ASP A 239 21.35 1.93 19.80
C ASP A 239 20.81 2.93 18.76
N VAL A 240 21.25 4.18 18.81
CA VAL A 240 20.99 5.16 17.75
C VAL A 240 22.28 5.42 16.98
N ILE A 241 22.28 5.09 15.70
CA ILE A 241 23.42 5.32 14.81
C ILE A 241 23.45 6.82 14.46
N LEU A 242 24.54 7.47 14.87
CA LEU A 242 24.79 8.89 14.61
C LEU A 242 25.69 9.09 13.39
N ARG A 243 26.75 8.26 13.29
CA ARG A 243 27.75 8.33 12.23
C ARG A 243 28.20 6.94 11.81
N VAL A 244 28.54 6.80 10.53
CA VAL A 244 29.24 5.62 10.00
C VAL A 244 30.41 6.12 9.16
N ASN A 245 31.61 5.69 9.54
CA ASN A 245 32.88 6.23 9.10
C ASN A 245 32.89 7.76 9.30
N GLU A 246 33.10 8.53 8.24
CA GLU A 246 33.14 9.99 8.29
C GLU A 246 31.78 10.65 8.03
N ARG A 247 30.72 9.86 7.78
CA ARG A 247 29.39 10.38 7.39
C ARG A 247 28.43 10.42 8.56
N THR A 248 27.73 11.54 8.70
CA THR A 248 26.59 11.67 9.62
C THR A 248 25.35 11.05 9.01
N ILE A 249 24.63 10.26 9.81
CA ILE A 249 23.44 9.54 9.39
C ILE A 249 22.22 10.19 10.03
N GLN A 250 21.30 10.68 9.21
CA GLN A 250 20.06 11.32 9.64
C GLN A 250 18.83 10.58 9.12
N LYS A 251 18.93 10.03 7.91
CA LYS A 251 17.84 9.36 7.21
C LYS A 251 18.35 8.16 6.42
N ALA A 252 17.46 7.25 6.05
CA ALA A 252 17.86 6.03 5.36
C ALA A 252 18.58 6.28 4.01
N ALA A 253 18.34 7.42 3.34
CA ALA A 253 19.07 7.79 2.12
C ALA A 253 20.59 7.96 2.35
N ASP A 254 21.02 8.34 3.55
CA ASP A 254 22.44 8.55 3.86
C ASP A 254 23.23 7.23 3.85
N LEU A 255 22.52 6.10 4.03
CA LEU A 255 23.09 4.75 4.04
C LEU A 255 23.50 4.26 2.66
N GLU A 256 22.89 4.77 1.59
CA GLU A 256 23.07 4.25 0.22
C GLU A 256 24.55 4.29 -0.19
N SER A 257 25.17 5.43 0.03
CA SER A 257 26.58 5.67 -0.26
C SER A 257 27.54 4.80 0.56
N LEU A 258 27.13 4.39 1.77
CA LEU A 258 27.91 3.50 2.63
C LEU A 258 27.82 2.06 2.14
N VAL A 259 26.63 1.63 1.71
CA VAL A 259 26.44 0.31 1.10
C VAL A 259 27.25 0.20 -0.19
N GLN A 260 27.17 1.20 -1.07
CA GLN A 260 27.87 1.18 -2.36
C GLN A 260 29.39 1.32 -2.24
N GLY A 261 29.86 2.10 -1.27
CA GLY A 261 31.29 2.34 -1.03
C GLY A 261 31.98 1.30 -0.14
N ALA A 262 31.23 0.39 0.48
CA ALA A 262 31.78 -0.61 1.39
C ALA A 262 32.56 -1.70 0.63
N LYS A 263 33.88 -1.75 0.85
CA LYS A 263 34.73 -2.85 0.37
C LYS A 263 34.50 -4.10 1.22
N ARG A 264 34.48 -5.26 0.57
CA ARG A 264 34.35 -6.58 1.20
C ARG A 264 35.53 -7.46 0.77
N PRO A 265 36.33 -8.01 1.71
CA PRO A 265 36.27 -7.77 3.16
C PRO A 265 36.66 -6.33 3.54
N GLY A 266 36.14 -5.84 4.67
CA GLY A 266 36.39 -4.46 5.12
C GLY A 266 35.86 -4.17 6.53
N GLN A 267 35.91 -2.91 6.95
CA GLN A 267 35.42 -2.49 8.28
C GLN A 267 34.56 -1.23 8.16
N LEU A 268 33.49 -1.17 8.94
CA LEU A 268 32.66 0.02 9.14
C LEU A 268 32.75 0.47 10.60
N ARG A 269 33.22 1.69 10.82
CA ARG A 269 33.26 2.31 12.14
C ARG A 269 31.98 3.07 12.38
N MET A 270 31.16 2.62 13.33
CA MET A 270 29.90 3.27 13.68
C MET A 270 30.02 4.02 15.00
N GLU A 271 29.53 5.25 15.04
CA GLU A 271 29.29 5.99 16.29
C GLU A 271 27.82 5.83 16.66
N VAL A 272 27.58 5.20 17.80
CA VAL A 272 26.25 4.88 18.31
C VAL A 272 26.00 5.55 19.65
N LEU A 273 24.77 5.96 19.89
CA LEU A 273 24.30 6.44 21.18
C LEU A 273 23.57 5.30 21.90
N ARG A 274 24.08 4.89 23.06
CA ARG A 274 23.54 3.81 23.88
C ARG A 274 23.28 4.33 25.29
N LYS A 275 22.01 4.30 25.72
CA LYS A 275 21.59 4.78 27.06
C LYS A 275 22.14 6.18 27.38
N GLY A 276 22.07 7.10 26.41
CA GLY A 276 22.56 8.48 26.53
C GLY A 276 24.08 8.68 26.43
N LYS A 277 24.88 7.61 26.29
CA LYS A 277 26.34 7.69 26.13
C LYS A 277 26.76 7.27 24.73
N THR A 278 27.71 8.00 24.15
CA THR A 278 28.26 7.66 22.84
C THR A 278 29.28 6.53 22.96
N ALA A 279 29.20 5.57 22.05
CA ALA A 279 30.12 4.46 21.90
C ALA A 279 30.55 4.33 20.43
N THR A 280 31.77 3.85 20.21
CA THR A 280 32.23 3.47 18.87
C THR A 280 32.17 1.95 18.75
N VAL A 281 31.55 1.46 17.68
CA VAL A 281 31.48 0.03 17.33
C VAL A 281 32.12 -0.16 15.97
N VAL A 282 33.01 -1.13 15.84
CA VAL A 282 33.64 -1.47 14.55
C VAL A 282 33.06 -2.78 14.06
N VAL A 283 32.38 -2.73 12.91
CA VAL A 283 31.72 -3.88 12.31
C VAL A 283 32.58 -4.41 11.17
N ASN A 284 33.00 -5.67 11.26
CA ASN A 284 33.75 -6.33 10.20
C ASN A 284 32.78 -6.79 9.10
N LEU A 285 33.09 -6.44 7.86
CA LEU A 285 32.33 -6.90 6.70
C LEU A 285 32.96 -8.20 6.18
N PRO A 286 32.21 -9.32 6.16
CA PRO A 286 32.71 -10.56 5.60
C PRO A 286 32.99 -10.43 4.10
N SER A 287 33.91 -11.27 3.62
CA SER A 287 34.27 -11.41 2.19
C SER A 287 33.11 -11.88 1.34
#